data_AF-A0A453FRB8-F1
#
_entry.id   AF-A0A453FRB8-F1
#
_cell.length_a   1.000
_cell.length_b   1.000
_cell.length_c   1.000
_cell.angle_alpha   90.00
_cell.angle_beta   90.00
_cell.angle_gamma   90.00
#
_symmetry.space_group_name_H-M   'P 1'
#
loop_
_entity.id
_entity.type
_entity.pdbx_description
1 polymer ?
#
loop_
_entity_poly.entity_id
_entity_poly.type
_entity_poly.pdbx_seq_one_letter_code
_entity_poly.pdbx_strand_id
1 'polypeptide(L)'
;MRVPQMTRVIHDSGEGMQKGVALDIVSSDVNFPKGHFPDYRIGPNNQIIDPEETHEVVPLKEIVAKETTQLLEQRKRLSVRDLREKFEKGLSGASKLSEEV
;
A
#
# COMPACT_ATOMS: atom_id res chain seq x y z
N MET A 1 -26.57 -43.55 8.43
CA MET A 1 -25.45 -42.64 8.07
C MET A 1 -25.75 -41.29 8.71
N ARG A 2 -24.81 -40.74 9.50
CA ARG A 2 -24.99 -39.46 10.22
C ARG A 2 -24.35 -38.34 9.39
N VAL A 3 -25.13 -37.35 8.97
CA VAL A 3 -24.62 -36.18 8.25
C VAL A 3 -24.00 -35.23 9.28
N PRO A 4 -22.72 -34.83 9.17
CA PRO A 4 -22.15 -33.84 10.08
C PRO A 4 -22.80 -32.48 9.79
N GLN A 5 -23.38 -31.86 10.82
CA GLN A 5 -23.88 -30.50 10.74
C GLN A 5 -22.71 -29.53 10.97
N MET A 6 -22.45 -28.66 9.98
CA MET A 6 -21.54 -27.52 10.15
C MET A 6 -22.34 -26.33 10.68
N THR A 7 -22.19 -26.05 11.97
CA THR A 7 -22.77 -24.85 12.59
C THR A 7 -21.96 -23.63 12.15
N ARG A 8 -22.60 -22.69 11.47
CA ARG A 8 -22.00 -21.41 11.07
C ARG A 8 -21.92 -20.50 12.30
N VAL A 9 -20.70 -20.22 12.76
CA VAL A 9 -20.45 -19.22 13.80
C VAL A 9 -20.54 -17.84 13.13
N ILE A 10 -21.59 -17.09 13.43
CA ILE A 10 -21.68 -15.67 13.06
C ILE A 10 -21.07 -14.89 14.22
N HIS A 11 -19.90 -14.31 13.99
CA HIS A 11 -19.34 -13.34 14.93
C HIS A 11 -20.18 -12.07 14.82
N ASP A 12 -21.00 -11.83 15.84
CA ASP A 12 -21.65 -10.55 16.06
C ASP A 12 -20.55 -9.57 16.50
N SER A 13 -19.94 -8.87 15.54
CA SER A 13 -19.09 -7.71 15.81
C SER A 13 -19.98 -6.49 16.06
N GLY A 14 -20.82 -6.61 17.08
CA GLY A 14 -21.56 -5.49 17.66
C GLY A 14 -20.63 -4.63 18.50
N GLU A 15 -20.53 -3.37 18.09
CA GLU A 15 -20.35 -2.21 18.96
C GLU A 15 -18.97 -2.04 19.64
N GLY A 16 -18.14 -1.19 19.03
CA GLY A 16 -16.95 -0.64 19.67
C GLY A 16 -15.85 -0.17 18.72
N MET A 17 -16.18 0.51 17.61
CA MET A 17 -15.16 1.19 16.82
C MET A 17 -14.65 2.40 17.60
N GLN A 18 -13.59 2.16 18.36
CA GLN A 18 -12.80 3.17 19.04
C GLN A 18 -12.24 4.11 17.98
N LYS A 19 -12.88 5.28 17.83
CA LYS A 19 -12.39 6.39 17.01
C LYS A 19 -11.08 6.88 17.60
N GLY A 20 -9.93 6.37 17.15
CA GLY A 20 -8.66 6.93 17.64
C GLY A 20 -7.40 6.14 17.42
N VAL A 21 -7.43 4.95 16.81
CA VAL A 21 -6.19 4.25 16.46
C VAL A 21 -6.12 4.17 14.96
N ALA A 22 -5.19 4.95 14.41
CA ALA A 22 -4.80 4.94 13.02
C ALA A 22 -4.84 3.53 12.45
N LEU A 23 -5.61 3.37 11.37
CA LEU A 23 -5.57 2.22 10.47
C LEU A 23 -4.24 2.23 9.69
N ASP A 24 -3.14 2.16 10.43
CA ASP A 24 -1.83 1.79 9.95
C ASP A 24 -1.73 0.34 10.45
N ILE A 25 -1.93 -0.70 9.64
CA ILE A 25 -1.15 -1.06 8.46
C ILE A 25 -1.99 -2.13 7.75
N VAL A 26 -2.43 -1.87 6.52
CA VAL A 26 -2.81 -2.93 5.59
C VAL A 26 -1.73 -2.97 4.53
N SER A 27 -1.29 -4.17 4.15
CA SER A 27 -0.16 -4.39 3.24
C SER A 27 -0.15 -3.38 2.08
N SER A 28 0.95 -2.63 1.94
CA SER A 28 1.14 -1.63 0.88
C SER A 28 1.08 -2.21 -0.53
N ASP A 29 1.06 -3.54 -0.66
CA ASP A 29 0.93 -4.25 -1.93
C ASP A 29 -0.53 -4.30 -2.45
N VAL A 30 -1.52 -3.93 -1.64
CA VAL A 30 -2.94 -3.96 -2.01
C VAL A 30 -3.53 -2.57 -1.95
N ASN A 31 -3.83 -2.01 -3.12
CA ASN A 31 -4.48 -0.70 -3.25
C ASN A 31 -5.99 -0.88 -3.45
N PHE A 32 -6.77 -0.67 -2.38
CA PHE A 32 -8.22 -0.57 -2.49
C PHE A 32 -8.63 0.86 -2.86
N PRO A 33 -9.56 1.07 -3.79
CA PRO A 33 -9.99 2.41 -4.19
C PRO A 33 -10.48 3.30 -3.04
N LYS A 34 -11.10 2.71 -2.01
CA LYS A 34 -11.56 3.42 -0.80
C LYS A 34 -10.66 3.19 0.43
N GLY A 35 -9.51 2.53 0.29
CA GLY A 35 -8.62 2.20 1.41
C GLY A 35 -9.18 1.18 2.41
N HIS A 36 -10.30 0.53 2.09
CA HIS A 36 -10.90 -0.56 2.85
C HIS A 36 -11.61 -1.55 1.92
N PHE A 37 -11.98 -2.71 2.45
CA PHE A 37 -12.78 -3.70 1.71
C PHE A 37 -14.17 -3.15 1.37
N PRO A 38 -14.72 -3.46 0.18
CA PRO A 38 -16.07 -3.03 -0.18
C PRO A 38 -17.15 -3.54 0.79
N ASP A 39 -18.22 -2.77 0.95
CA ASP A 39 -19.37 -3.13 1.76
C ASP A 39 -20.25 -4.16 1.04
N TYR A 40 -19.90 -5.44 1.15
CA TYR A 40 -20.70 -6.53 0.59
C TYR A 40 -21.93 -6.81 1.44
N ARG A 41 -23.07 -7.09 0.78
CA ARG A 41 -24.29 -7.57 1.45
C ARG A 41 -24.58 -9.00 1.05
N ILE A 42 -25.07 -9.80 1.99
CA ILE A 42 -25.50 -11.17 1.68
C ILE A 42 -27.00 -11.16 1.35
N GLY A 43 -27.31 -11.47 0.09
CA GLY A 43 -28.66 -11.59 -0.42
C GLY A 43 -29.30 -12.95 -0.11
N PRO A 44 -30.54 -13.16 -0.61
CA PRO A 44 -31.23 -14.45 -0.50
C PRO A 44 -30.38 -15.59 -1.08
N ASN A 45 -30.45 -16.77 -0.46
CA ASN A 45 -29.66 -17.96 -0.83
C ASN A 45 -28.14 -17.78 -0.70
N ASN A 46 -27.68 -16.94 0.24
CA ASN A 46 -26.25 -16.71 0.52
C ASN A 46 -25.48 -16.12 -0.68
N GLN A 47 -26.16 -15.45 -1.60
CA GLN A 47 -25.51 -14.79 -2.73
C GLN A 47 -24.86 -13.49 -2.24
N ILE A 48 -23.60 -13.26 -2.65
CA ILE A 48 -22.93 -11.97 -2.41
C ILE A 48 -23.53 -10.95 -3.38
N ILE A 49 -24.11 -9.89 -2.83
CA ILE A 49 -24.55 -8.72 -3.58
C ILE A 49 -23.36 -7.77 -3.60
N ASP A 50 -22.73 -7.67 -4.77
CA ASP A 50 -21.67 -6.69 -5.03
C ASP A 50 -22.31 -5.30 -4.99
N PRO A 51 -21.80 -4.35 -4.19
CA PRO A 51 -22.23 -2.96 -4.33
C PRO A 51 -21.96 -2.51 -5.77
N GLU A 52 -22.93 -1.83 -6.39
CA GLU A 52 -22.74 -1.11 -7.64
C GLU A 52 -21.78 0.07 -7.37
N GLU A 53 -20.50 -0.23 -7.18
CA GLU A 53 -19.46 0.78 -7.13
C GLU A 53 -19.31 1.27 -8.56
N THR A 54 -19.85 2.45 -8.84
CA THR A 54 -19.38 3.31 -9.92
C THR A 54 -17.93 3.65 -9.60
N HIS A 55 -17.03 2.71 -9.86
CA HIS A 55 -15.63 3.00 -9.96
C HIS A 55 -15.51 3.95 -11.14
N GLU A 56 -15.09 5.18 -10.86
CA GLU A 56 -14.34 5.93 -11.86
C GLU A 56 -13.10 5.09 -12.13
N VAL A 57 -13.22 4.21 -13.13
CA VAL A 57 -12.13 3.33 -13.55
C VAL A 57 -11.09 4.27 -14.13
N VAL A 58 -10.14 4.68 -13.28
CA VAL A 58 -8.96 5.39 -13.73
C VAL A 58 -8.35 4.53 -14.83
N PRO A 59 -8.24 5.03 -16.07
CA PRO A 59 -7.78 4.21 -17.17
C PRO A 59 -6.43 3.61 -16.82
N LEU A 60 -6.23 2.31 -17.13
CA LEU A 60 -4.98 1.62 -16.81
C LEU A 60 -3.74 2.38 -17.33
N LYS A 61 -3.88 3.08 -18.45
CA LYS A 61 -2.84 3.95 -19.02
C LYS A 61 -2.41 5.07 -18.07
N GLU A 62 -3.35 5.68 -17.35
CA GLU A 62 -3.07 6.74 -16.39
C GLU A 62 -2.37 6.17 -15.14
N ILE A 63 -2.80 5.00 -14.67
CA ILE A 63 -2.14 4.29 -13.55
C ILE A 63 -0.68 3.98 -13.91
N VAL A 64 -0.45 3.36 -15.07
CA VAL A 64 0.89 3.04 -15.57
C VAL A 64 1.77 4.29 -15.71
N ALA A 65 1.20 5.40 -16.20
CA ALA A 65 1.93 6.65 -16.32
C ALA A 65 2.36 7.20 -14.94
N LYS A 66 1.43 7.25 -13.97
CA LYS A 66 1.71 7.71 -12.60
C LYS A 66 2.79 6.86 -11.92
N GLU A 67 2.65 5.53 -11.96
CA GLU A 67 3.64 4.61 -11.38
C GLU A 67 5.01 4.77 -12.05
N THR A 68 5.06 4.89 -13.38
CA THR A 68 6.32 5.08 -14.11
C THR A 68 7.00 6.38 -13.70
N THR A 69 6.25 7.49 -13.56
CA THR A 69 6.82 8.76 -13.10
C THR A 69 7.39 8.66 -11.70
N GLN A 70 6.67 7.99 -10.78
CA GLN A 70 7.12 7.79 -9.41
C GLN A 70 8.38 6.92 -9.34
N LEU A 71 8.45 5.82 -10.10
CA LEU A 71 9.64 4.97 -10.17
C LEU A 71 10.85 5.70 -10.77
N LEU A 72 10.62 6.61 -11.71
CA LEU A 72 11.65 7.41 -12.35
C LEU A 72 12.15 8.51 -11.40
N GLU A 73 11.26 9.14 -10.65
CA GLU A 73 11.59 10.10 -9.58
C GLU A 73 12.36 9.44 -8.43
N GLN A 74 11.94 8.25 -8.00
CA GLN A 74 12.63 7.46 -6.97
C GLN A 74 14.00 6.97 -7.43
N ARG A 75 14.24 6.85 -8.73
CA ARG A 75 15.54 6.44 -9.27
C ARG A 75 16.56 7.57 -9.12
N LYS A 76 17.23 7.60 -7.96
CA LYS A 76 18.53 8.27 -7.77
C LYS A 76 19.67 7.52 -8.47
N ARG A 77 19.57 7.34 -9.78
CA ARG A 77 20.68 6.80 -10.58
C ARG A 77 21.73 7.89 -10.73
N LEU A 78 22.83 7.74 -9.99
CA LEU A 78 24.02 8.56 -10.16
C LEU A 78 24.76 8.09 -11.41
N SER A 79 25.19 9.02 -12.26
CA SER A 79 26.15 8.67 -13.30
C SER A 79 27.49 8.28 -12.64
N VAL A 80 28.35 7.56 -13.37
CA VAL A 80 29.70 7.23 -12.90
C VAL A 80 30.48 8.50 -12.53
N ARG A 81 30.24 9.59 -13.27
CA ARG A 81 30.80 10.91 -12.97
C ARG A 81 30.30 11.45 -11.63
N ASP A 82 28.99 11.42 -11.38
CA ASP A 82 28.39 11.91 -10.13
C ASP A 82 28.85 11.07 -8.94
N LEU A 83 29.03 9.77 -9.14
CA LEU A 83 29.55 8.86 -8.13
C LEU A 83 30.99 9.24 -7.75
N ARG A 84 31.88 9.45 -8.74
CA ARG A 84 33.25 9.89 -8.51
C ARG A 84 33.32 11.22 -7.75
N GLU A 85 32.53 12.20 -8.18
CA GLU A 85 32.52 13.53 -7.55
C GLU A 85 32.05 13.47 -6.08
N LYS A 86 31.06 12.63 -5.77
CA LYS A 86 30.64 12.39 -4.39
C LYS A 86 31.73 11.73 -3.55
N PHE A 87 32.48 10.76 -4.10
CA PHE A 87 33.61 10.15 -3.42
C PHE A 87 34.72 11.16 -3.14
N GLU A 88 35.12 11.96 -4.13
CA GLU A 88 36.16 12.99 -3.96
C GLU A 88 35.76 14.02 -2.89
N LYS A 89 34.50 14.50 -2.92
CA LYS A 89 33.95 15.41 -1.90
C LYS A 89 33.92 14.77 -0.51
N GLY A 90 33.50 13.51 -0.42
CA GLY A 90 33.45 12.77 0.84
C GLY A 90 34.85 12.53 1.42
N LEU A 91 35.81 12.16 0.59
CA LEU A 91 37.20 11.94 0.98
C LEU A 91 37.84 13.24 1.47
N SER A 92 37.67 14.34 0.72
CA SER A 92 38.18 15.66 1.15
C SER A 92 37.53 16.13 2.45
N GLY A 93 36.22 15.93 2.62
CA GLY A 93 35.51 16.28 3.84
C GLY A 93 36.00 15.49 5.06
N ALA A 94 36.15 14.17 4.92
CA ALA A 94 36.67 13.31 5.99
C ALA A 94 38.10 13.68 6.39
N SER A 95 38.95 14.01 5.42
CA SER A 95 40.33 14.47 5.70
C SER A 95 40.34 15.76 6.51
N LYS A 96 39.50 16.74 6.15
CA LYS A 96 39.40 18.01 6.91
C LYS A 96 38.92 17.77 8.34
N LEU A 97 37.91 16.93 8.51
CA LEU A 97 37.40 16.58 9.85
C LEU A 97 38.43 15.82 10.69
N SER A 98 39.31 15.04 10.05
CA SER A 98 40.38 14.32 10.75
C SER A 98 41.52 15.24 11.21
N GLU A 99 41.72 16.39 10.56
CA GLU A 99 42.73 17.39 10.98
C GLU A 99 42.19 18.34 12.07
N GLU A 100 40.87 18.38 12.26
CA GLU A 100 40.18 19.19 13.27
C GLU A 100 39.98 18.43 14.61
N VAL A 101 40.56 17.23 14.74
CA VAL A 101 40.61 16.39 15.96
C VAL A 101 42.05 16.30 16.47
#